data_AF-A0AAE4B2R4-F1
#
_entry.id   AF-A0AAE4B2R4-F1
#
_cell.length_a   1.000
_cell.length_b   1.000
_cell.length_c   1.000
_cell.angle_alpha   90.00
_cell.angle_beta   90.00
_cell.angle_gamma   90.00
#
_symmetry.space_group_name_H-M   'P 1'
#
loop_
_entity.id
_entity.type
_entity.pdbx_description
1 polymer ?
#
loop_
_entity_poly.entity_id
_entity_poly.type
_entity_poly.pdbx_seq_one_letter_code
_entity_poly.pdbx_strand_id
1 'polypeptide(L)'
;MLKPGAPVLIRSAFAGRYGGIHLFRWFPEAIAVFDRCPGIPAVETAFATAGFTTTACVPVPQVSARSVAEAAATLRREAHTPLQLITDEAYAAGVARLAEPARTGSGPVVDVFDLLVPR
;
A
#
# COMPACT_ATOMS: atom_id res chain seq x y z
N MET A 1 -15.79 -1.24 20.56
CA MET A 1 -14.99 -0.75 21.70
C MET A 1 -14.00 -1.82 22.11
N LEU A 2 -12.75 -1.43 22.39
CA LEU A 2 -11.71 -2.35 22.84
C LEU A 2 -11.78 -2.52 24.35
N LYS A 3 -11.33 -3.68 24.85
CA LYS A 3 -11.10 -3.85 26.29
C LYS A 3 -9.90 -2.97 26.70
N PRO A 4 -9.88 -2.40 27.92
CA PRO A 4 -8.70 -1.70 28.42
C PRO A 4 -7.44 -2.56 28.27
N GLY A 5 -6.37 -1.97 27.72
CA GLY A 5 -5.09 -2.65 27.48
C GLY A 5 -5.06 -3.64 26.30
N ALA A 6 -6.13 -3.75 25.50
CA ALA A 6 -6.09 -4.56 24.28
C ALA A 6 -5.19 -3.91 23.21
N PRO A 7 -4.32 -4.67 22.54
CA PRO A 7 -3.44 -4.13 21.51
C PRO A 7 -4.23 -3.73 20.26
N VAL A 8 -3.78 -2.67 19.60
CA VAL A 8 -4.21 -2.32 18.24
C VAL A 8 -3.11 -2.70 17.26
N LEU A 9 -3.48 -3.29 16.14
CA LEU A 9 -2.57 -3.64 15.04
C LEU A 9 -3.10 -3.02 13.76
N ILE A 10 -2.31 -2.15 13.13
CA ILE A 10 -2.66 -1.51 11.87
C ILE A 10 -1.65 -1.93 10.83
N ARG A 11 -2.05 -2.81 9.92
CA ARG A 11 -1.27 -3.13 8.73
C ARG A 11 -1.77 -2.26 7.58
N SER A 12 -0.97 -1.32 7.12
CA SER A 12 -1.37 -0.40 6.06
C SER A 12 -0.18 0.03 5.21
N ALA A 13 -0.48 0.57 4.04
CA ALA A 13 0.43 1.48 3.38
C ALA A 13 0.26 2.86 4.06
N PHE A 14 1.36 3.55 4.31
CA PHE A 14 1.35 4.91 4.84
C PHE A 14 1.98 5.86 3.83
N ALA A 15 1.45 7.09 3.73
CA ALA A 15 2.04 8.12 2.89
C ALA A 15 3.53 8.31 3.20
N GLY A 16 4.35 8.53 2.16
CA GLY A 16 5.81 8.56 2.28
C GLY A 16 6.52 7.20 2.47
N ARG A 17 5.79 6.08 2.56
CA ARG A 17 6.36 4.72 2.75
C ARG A 17 5.95 3.72 1.66
N TYR A 18 5.81 4.20 0.43
CA TYR A 18 5.34 3.42 -0.71
C TYR A 18 6.44 2.64 -1.46
N GLY A 19 7.72 2.85 -1.16
CA GLY A 19 8.84 2.29 -1.93
C GLY A 19 8.89 0.76 -2.00
N GLY A 20 8.25 0.08 -1.05
CA GLY A 20 8.10 -1.38 -1.02
C GLY A 20 6.87 -1.91 -1.75
N ILE A 21 6.00 -1.07 -2.29
CA ILE A 21 4.73 -1.47 -2.91
C ILE A 21 4.88 -1.38 -4.43
N HIS A 22 4.85 -2.54 -5.10
CA HIS A 22 5.10 -2.69 -6.53
C HIS A 22 4.09 -1.96 -7.39
N LEU A 23 2.85 -1.77 -6.92
CA LEU A 23 1.83 -1.03 -7.66
C LEU A 23 2.35 0.35 -8.10
N PHE A 24 3.04 1.07 -7.22
CA PHE A 24 3.55 2.41 -7.51
C PHE A 24 4.74 2.44 -8.47
N ARG A 25 5.39 1.29 -8.73
CA ARG A 25 6.41 1.20 -9.80
C ARG A 25 5.79 1.34 -11.19
N TRP A 26 4.57 0.83 -11.34
CA TRP A 26 3.85 0.86 -12.61
C TRP A 26 2.90 2.05 -12.71
N PHE A 27 2.44 2.57 -11.58
CA PHE A 27 1.53 3.73 -11.49
C PHE A 27 2.15 4.84 -10.62
N PRO A 28 3.28 5.46 -11.02
CA PRO A 28 3.90 6.54 -10.26
C PRO A 28 2.97 7.74 -10.07
N GLU A 29 2.05 8.00 -11.00
CA GLU A 29 1.05 9.07 -10.89
C GLU A 29 0.12 8.86 -9.68
N ALA A 30 -0.06 7.60 -9.24
CA ALA A 30 -0.86 7.27 -8.07
C ALA A 30 -0.15 7.59 -6.74
N ILE A 31 1.15 7.89 -6.75
CA ILE A 31 1.91 8.30 -5.55
C ILE A 31 1.40 9.65 -5.05
N ALA A 32 1.27 10.64 -5.94
CA ALA A 32 0.79 11.98 -5.56
C ALA A 32 -0.63 11.95 -4.97
N VAL A 33 -1.46 11.03 -5.45
CA VAL A 33 -2.78 10.75 -4.89
C VAL A 33 -2.65 10.11 -3.51
N PHE A 34 -1.80 9.10 -3.39
CA PHE A 34 -1.59 8.31 -2.18
C PHE A 34 -0.96 9.13 -1.05
N ASP A 35 -0.15 10.14 -1.36
CA ASP A 35 0.41 11.07 -0.36
C ASP A 35 -0.66 11.91 0.36
N ARG A 36 -1.91 11.91 -0.11
CA ARG A 36 -3.06 12.48 0.61
C ARG A 36 -3.63 11.54 1.68
N CYS A 37 -3.25 10.27 1.68
CA CYS A 37 -3.60 9.35 2.76
C CYS A 37 -2.81 9.67 4.03
N PRO A 38 -3.27 9.24 5.22
CA PRO A 38 -2.53 9.45 6.46
C PRO A 38 -1.15 8.79 6.41
N GLY A 39 -0.11 9.56 6.74
CA GLY A 39 1.19 9.02 7.14
C GLY A 39 1.17 8.52 8.59
N ILE A 40 2.23 7.84 9.02
CA ILE A 40 2.37 7.36 10.41
C ILE A 40 2.14 8.47 11.45
N PRO A 41 2.74 9.68 11.35
CA PRO A 41 2.54 10.72 12.37
C PRO A 41 1.08 11.17 12.53
N ALA A 42 0.30 11.16 11.45
CA ALA A 42 -1.12 11.49 11.48
C ALA A 42 -1.93 10.40 12.19
N VAL A 43 -1.60 9.13 11.95
CA VAL A 43 -2.21 8.00 12.66
C VAL A 43 -1.84 8.02 14.14
N GLU A 44 -0.58 8.25 14.48
CA GLU A 44 -0.12 8.39 15.87
C GLU A 44 -0.87 9.48 16.61
N THR A 45 -0.99 10.67 16.01
CA THR A 45 -1.72 11.79 16.59
C THR A 45 -3.19 11.43 16.82
N ALA A 46 -3.84 10.76 15.87
CA ALA A 46 -5.23 10.33 16.02
C ALA A 46 -5.38 9.31 17.16
N PHE A 47 -4.50 8.32 17.25
CA PHE A 47 -4.55 7.29 18.29
C PHE A 47 -4.19 7.83 19.69
N ALA A 48 -3.32 8.83 19.77
CA ALA A 48 -3.00 9.52 21.03
C ALA A 48 -4.24 10.18 21.66
N THR A 49 -5.21 10.66 20.86
CA THR A 49 -6.48 11.20 21.40
C THR A 49 -7.32 10.17 22.16
N ALA A 50 -7.07 8.88 21.91
CA ALA A 50 -7.70 7.76 22.60
C ALA A 50 -6.79 7.10 23.65
N GLY A 51 -5.67 7.74 24.00
CA GLY A 51 -4.75 7.27 25.04
C GLY A 51 -3.75 6.20 24.58
N PHE A 52 -3.66 5.92 23.28
CA PHE A 52 -2.69 4.97 22.74
C PHE A 52 -1.33 5.63 22.47
N THR A 53 -0.27 4.87 22.68
CA THR A 53 1.09 5.22 22.24
C THR A 53 1.61 4.15 21.29
N THR A 54 2.20 4.57 20.16
CA THR A 54 2.85 3.64 19.24
C THR A 54 4.09 3.04 19.90
N THR A 55 4.14 1.71 19.94
CA THR A 55 5.27 0.96 20.53
C THR A 55 6.17 0.32 19.49
N ALA A 56 5.68 0.14 18.25
CA ALA A 56 6.47 -0.39 17.15
C ALA A 56 5.88 0.01 15.80
N CYS A 57 6.75 0.14 14.81
CA CYS A 57 6.43 0.18 13.39
C CYS A 57 7.40 -0.77 12.67
N VAL A 58 6.90 -1.88 12.13
CA VAL A 58 7.75 -2.90 11.49
C VAL A 58 7.33 -3.12 10.03
N PRO A 59 8.29 -3.22 9.09
CA PRO A 59 7.97 -3.61 7.72
C PRO A 59 7.57 -5.08 7.67
N VAL A 60 6.52 -5.38 6.91
CA VAL A 60 5.94 -6.72 6.75
C VAL A 60 5.88 -7.04 5.25
N PRO A 61 6.72 -7.98 4.76
CA PRO A 61 6.61 -8.48 3.40
C PRO A 61 5.32 -9.30 3.22
N GLN A 62 4.66 -9.13 2.09
CA GLN A 62 3.46 -9.83 1.69
C GLN A 62 3.59 -10.26 0.23
N VAL A 63 3.31 -11.53 -0.05
CA VAL A 63 3.12 -11.99 -1.43
C VAL A 63 1.75 -11.50 -1.91
N SER A 64 1.74 -10.51 -2.81
CA SER A 64 0.53 -9.92 -3.37
C SER A 64 0.07 -10.62 -4.66
N ALA A 65 1.00 -11.26 -5.37
CA ALA A 65 0.73 -12.15 -6.50
C ALA A 65 1.87 -13.17 -6.65
N ARG A 66 1.60 -14.35 -7.21
CA ARG A 66 2.62 -15.38 -7.42
C ARG A 66 3.52 -15.07 -8.61
N SER A 67 3.12 -14.14 -9.46
CA SER A 67 3.92 -13.61 -10.57
C SER A 67 3.47 -12.21 -10.99
N VAL A 68 4.32 -11.50 -11.74
CA VAL A 68 3.93 -10.24 -12.37
C VAL A 68 2.84 -10.45 -13.42
N ALA A 69 2.85 -11.60 -14.11
CA ALA A 69 1.80 -12.00 -15.05
C ALA A 69 0.43 -12.11 -14.35
N GLU A 70 0.39 -12.78 -13.19
CA GLU A 70 -0.82 -12.86 -12.37
C GLU A 70 -1.27 -11.48 -11.90
N ALA A 71 -0.35 -10.66 -11.37
CA ALA A 71 -0.66 -9.31 -10.92
C ALA A 71 -1.30 -8.47 -12.04
N ALA A 72 -0.79 -8.58 -13.27
CA ALA A 72 -1.36 -7.91 -14.43
C ALA A 72 -2.73 -8.45 -14.84
N ALA A 73 -2.89 -9.78 -14.86
CA ALA A 73 -4.13 -10.44 -15.25
C ALA A 73 -5.28 -10.20 -14.26
N THR A 74 -4.97 -10.04 -12.97
CA THR A 74 -5.97 -9.81 -11.92
C THR A 74 -6.10 -8.34 -11.51
N LEU A 75 -5.41 -7.42 -12.19
CA LEU A 75 -5.46 -6.00 -11.87
C LEU A 75 -6.88 -5.46 -12.06
N ARG A 76 -7.46 -4.94 -10.99
CA ARG A 76 -8.77 -4.29 -10.97
C ARG A 76 -8.63 -2.87 -10.45
N ARG A 77 -8.90 -1.87 -11.27
CA ARG A 77 -8.72 -0.45 -10.90
C ARG A 77 -9.49 -0.10 -9.64
N GLU A 78 -10.71 -0.59 -9.53
CA GLU A 78 -11.64 -0.41 -8.41
C GLU A 78 -11.15 -1.07 -7.10
N ALA A 79 -10.26 -2.06 -7.16
CA ALA A 79 -9.66 -2.65 -5.97
C ALA A 79 -8.57 -1.78 -5.35
N HIS A 80 -8.17 -0.69 -6.02
CA HIS A 80 -7.08 0.17 -5.61
C HIS A 80 -7.52 1.63 -5.57
N THR A 81 -7.84 2.14 -4.38
CA THR A 81 -8.24 3.55 -4.18
C THR A 81 -7.32 4.56 -4.89
N PRO A 82 -5.97 4.41 -4.87
CA PRO A 82 -5.11 5.34 -5.59
C PRO A 82 -5.33 5.33 -7.11
N LEU A 83 -5.64 4.17 -7.71
CA LEU A 83 -5.86 4.06 -9.15
C LEU A 83 -7.23 4.60 -9.59
N GLN A 84 -8.21 4.62 -8.70
CA GLN A 84 -9.51 5.25 -8.97
C GLN A 84 -9.41 6.77 -9.08
N LEU A 85 -8.36 7.37 -8.50
CA LEU A 85 -8.20 8.81 -8.37
C LEU A 85 -7.19 9.42 -9.36
N ILE A 86 -6.52 8.59 -10.16
CA ILE A 86 -5.71 9.04 -11.30
C ILE A 86 -6.58 9.11 -12.57
N THR A 87 -6.10 9.83 -13.58
CA THR A 87 -6.77 9.93 -14.88
C THR A 87 -6.77 8.60 -15.63
N ASP A 88 -7.67 8.44 -16.58
CA ASP A 88 -7.74 7.25 -17.43
C ASP A 88 -6.48 7.07 -18.28
N GLU A 89 -5.90 8.18 -18.75
CA GLU A 89 -4.63 8.19 -19.47
C GLU A 89 -3.48 7.69 -18.59
N ALA A 90 -3.37 8.17 -17.35
CA ALA A 90 -2.36 7.70 -16.40
C ALA A 90 -2.54 6.21 -16.06
N TYR A 91 -3.80 5.77 -15.95
CA TYR A 91 -4.10 4.35 -15.76
C TYR A 91 -3.65 3.51 -16.98
N ALA A 92 -4.00 3.93 -18.19
CA ALA A 92 -3.61 3.23 -19.42
C ALA A 92 -2.08 3.19 -19.58
N ALA A 93 -1.39 4.29 -19.29
CA ALA A 93 0.07 4.35 -19.29
C ALA A 93 0.69 3.37 -18.27
N GLY A 94 0.10 3.25 -17.08
CA GLY A 94 0.55 2.28 -16.08
C GLY A 94 0.35 0.82 -16.48
N VAL A 95 -0.78 0.50 -17.10
CA VAL A 95 -1.02 -0.83 -17.69
C VAL A 95 0.00 -1.14 -18.79
N ALA A 96 0.33 -0.16 -19.63
CA ALA A 96 1.36 -0.32 -20.67
C ALA A 96 2.75 -0.58 -20.07
N ARG A 97 3.13 0.12 -19.00
CA ARG A 97 4.38 -0.11 -18.26
C ARG A 97 4.45 -1.52 -17.66
N LEU A 98 3.32 -2.06 -17.19
CA LEU A 98 3.22 -3.41 -16.62
C LEU A 98 3.29 -4.53 -17.67
N ALA A 99 2.97 -4.25 -18.94
CA ALA A 99 2.83 -5.28 -19.96
C ALA A 99 4.11 -6.07 -20.25
N GLU A 100 5.27 -5.40 -20.30
CA GLU A 100 6.55 -6.08 -20.56
C GLU A 100 7.03 -6.90 -19.34
N PRO A 101 7.06 -6.34 -18.11
CA PRO A 101 7.34 -7.11 -16.90
C PRO A 101 6.40 -8.31 -16.71
N ALA A 102 5.14 -8.22 -17.14
CA ALA A 102 4.19 -9.33 -17.07
C ALA A 102 4.57 -10.49 -18.02
N ARG A 103 5.28 -10.23 -19.11
CA ARG A 103 5.76 -11.28 -20.04
C ARG A 103 7.07 -11.90 -19.62
N THR A 104 7.99 -11.09 -19.08
CA THR A 104 9.38 -11.50 -18.85
C THR A 104 9.72 -11.74 -17.38
N GLY A 105 8.91 -11.22 -16.47
CA GLY A 105 9.12 -11.34 -15.03
C GLY A 105 8.92 -12.77 -14.53
N SER A 106 9.81 -13.21 -13.64
CA SER A 106 9.70 -14.47 -12.92
C SER A 106 9.68 -14.22 -11.41
N GLY A 107 9.02 -15.11 -10.68
CA GLY A 107 8.92 -15.03 -9.22
C GLY A 107 7.76 -14.15 -8.71
N PRO A 108 7.48 -14.21 -7.39
CA PRO A 108 6.33 -13.56 -6.79
C PRO A 108 6.49 -12.03 -6.70
N VAL A 109 5.37 -11.32 -6.77
CA VAL A 109 5.29 -9.91 -6.38
C VAL A 109 5.19 -9.86 -4.86
N VAL A 110 6.24 -9.34 -4.22
CA VAL A 110 6.32 -9.20 -2.77
C VAL A 110 6.25 -7.72 -2.42
N ASP A 111 5.10 -7.26 -1.93
CA ASP A 111 4.95 -5.91 -1.41
C ASP A 111 5.38 -5.83 0.04
N VAL A 112 5.82 -4.65 0.47
CA VAL A 112 6.12 -4.36 1.88
C VAL A 112 5.12 -3.32 2.37
N PHE A 113 4.35 -3.70 3.38
CA PHE A 113 3.48 -2.82 4.15
C PHE A 113 4.06 -2.61 5.55
N ASP A 114 3.64 -1.58 6.27
CA ASP A 114 4.03 -1.43 7.66
C ASP A 114 2.95 -1.95 8.60
N LEU A 115 3.39 -2.55 9.70
CA LEU A 115 2.58 -2.90 10.85
C LEU A 115 2.88 -1.93 11.99
N LEU A 116 1.94 -1.04 12.26
CA LEU A 116 1.97 -0.10 13.38
C LEU A 116 1.27 -0.74 14.59
N VAL A 117 1.87 -0.60 15.77
CA VAL A 117 1.39 -1.21 17.02
C VAL A 117 1.12 -0.14 18.10
N PRO A 118 -0.07 0.48 18.10
CA PRO A 118 -0.53 1.30 19.22
C PRO A 118 -0.92 0.44 20.43
N ARG A 119 -0.54 0.88 21.64
CA ARG A 119 -0.89 0.25 22.92
C ARG A 119 -1.39 1.26 23.92
#